data_AF-A0A4R1R8T2-F1
#
_entry.id   AF-A0A4R1R8T2-F1
#
_cell.length_a   1.000
_cell.length_b   1.000
_cell.length_c   1.000
_cell.angle_alpha   90.00
_cell.angle_beta   90.00
_cell.angle_gamma   90.00
#
_symmetry.space_group_name_H-M   'P 1'
#
loop_
_entity.id
_entity.type
_entity.pdbx_description
1 polymer ?
#
loop_
_entity_poly.entity_id
_entity_poly.type
_entity_poly.pdbx_seq_one_letter_code
_entity_poly.pdbx_strand_id
1 'polypeptide(L)'
;MVIRTKLFSFTPAIYFKILFKNSFKRSAWLLALLAVLIGFQWSRGFSPLLLGGAGGLFGFLVFLAIRCQRHVRAKRNPLFYADRSFEIDSLVLTCRFANGTRNPVKMADFRRVVRTPRHFELYLNRKQFIYLPVAAFASEHDLRLFQTLIQSQ
;
A
#
# COMPACT_ATOMS: atom_id res chain seq x y z
N MET A 1 -16.31 -19.32 12.86
CA MET A 1 -15.10 -20.06 12.44
C MET A 1 -13.98 -19.04 12.34
N VAL A 2 -12.84 -19.26 13.01
CA VAL A 2 -11.77 -18.24 13.11
C VAL A 2 -10.60 -18.66 12.22
N ILE A 3 -10.23 -17.80 11.26
CA ILE A 3 -9.07 -18.02 10.39
C ILE A 3 -7.83 -17.46 11.10
N ARG A 4 -6.79 -18.29 11.24
CA ARG A 4 -5.50 -17.87 11.82
C ARG A 4 -4.43 -17.84 10.76
N THR A 5 -3.66 -16.76 10.71
CA THR A 5 -2.50 -16.66 9.83
C THR A 5 -1.21 -16.99 10.56
N LYS A 6 -0.22 -17.50 9.82
CA LYS A 6 1.16 -17.65 10.29
C LYS A 6 1.75 -16.29 10.66
N LEU A 7 2.78 -16.29 11.51
CA LEU A 7 3.57 -15.09 11.77
C LEU A 7 4.26 -14.64 10.49
N PHE A 8 4.17 -13.34 10.21
CA PHE A 8 4.93 -12.72 9.15
C PHE A 8 5.42 -11.34 9.56
N SER A 9 6.60 -10.99 9.05
CA SER A 9 7.14 -9.65 9.16
C SER A 9 6.69 -8.80 7.98
N PHE A 10 6.53 -7.52 8.24
CA PHE A 10 6.31 -6.55 7.18
C PHE A 10 7.65 -5.91 6.83
N THR A 11 8.13 -6.10 5.61
CA THR A 11 9.42 -5.54 5.19
C THR A 11 9.25 -4.06 4.81
N PRO A 12 10.15 -3.16 5.21
CA PRO A 12 10.12 -1.74 4.83
C PRO A 12 10.05 -1.50 3.31
N ALA A 13 10.70 -2.38 2.53
CA ALA A 13 10.66 -2.33 1.07
C ALA A 13 9.25 -2.53 0.49
N ILE A 14 8.46 -3.45 1.08
CA ILE A 14 7.07 -3.70 0.69
C ILE A 14 6.22 -2.46 1.01
N TYR A 15 6.39 -1.89 2.20
CA TYR A 15 5.69 -0.66 2.59
C TYR A 15 6.00 0.50 1.64
N PHE A 16 7.28 0.70 1.31
CA PHE A 16 7.70 1.73 0.36
C PHE A 16 7.05 1.51 -1.01
N LYS A 17 7.05 0.27 -1.53
CA LYS A 17 6.47 -0.05 -2.84
C LYS A 17 4.97 0.27 -2.89
N ILE A 18 4.23 -0.06 -1.83
CA ILE A 18 2.79 0.23 -1.73
C ILE A 18 2.56 1.75 -1.66
N LEU A 19 3.32 2.45 -0.81
CA LEU A 19 3.19 3.90 -0.63
C LEU A 19 3.52 4.65 -1.92
N PHE A 20 4.59 4.23 -2.60
CA PHE A 20 5.04 4.82 -3.86
C PHE A 20 4.02 4.58 -4.97
N LYS A 21 3.53 3.34 -5.13
CA LYS A 21 2.47 3.02 -6.10
C LYS A 21 1.21 3.83 -5.87
N ASN A 22 0.76 3.96 -4.62
CA ASN A 22 -0.44 4.73 -4.30
C ASN A 22 -0.24 6.23 -4.52
N SER A 23 0.93 6.76 -4.15
CA SER A 23 1.28 8.16 -4.38
C SER A 23 1.37 8.48 -5.87
N PHE A 24 2.00 7.59 -6.64
CA PHE A 24 2.11 7.70 -8.09
C PHE A 24 0.75 7.69 -8.78
N LYS A 25 -0.15 6.78 -8.39
CA LYS A 25 -1.54 6.77 -8.89
C LYS A 25 -2.27 8.08 -8.58
N ARG A 26 -2.05 8.65 -7.39
CA ARG A 26 -2.68 9.91 -7.00
C ARG A 26 -2.14 11.11 -7.78
N SER A 27 -0.86 11.10 -8.14
CA SER A 27 -0.23 12.13 -8.96
C SER A 27 -0.26 11.84 -10.46
N ALA A 28 -0.86 10.73 -10.90
CA ALA A 28 -0.83 10.29 -12.29
C ALA A 28 -1.48 11.31 -13.24
N TRP A 29 -2.54 11.99 -12.80
CA TRP A 29 -3.17 13.06 -13.58
C TRP A 29 -2.23 14.25 -13.80
N LEU A 30 -1.47 14.64 -12.76
CA LEU A 30 -0.50 15.73 -12.84
C LEU A 30 0.68 15.35 -13.75
N LEU A 31 1.14 14.09 -13.66
CA LEU A 31 2.16 13.54 -14.55
C LEU A 31 1.68 13.48 -16.00
N ALA A 32 0.43 13.10 -16.23
CA ALA A 32 -0.17 13.08 -17.57
C ALA A 32 -0.27 14.50 -18.15
N LEU A 33 -0.72 15.48 -17.35
CA LEU A 33 -0.76 16.88 -17.76
C LEU A 33 0.64 17.40 -18.13
N LEU A 34 1.65 17.12 -17.30
CA LEU A 34 3.02 17.53 -17.56
C LEU A 34 3.57 16.87 -18.84
N ALA A 35 3.28 15.58 -19.05
CA ALA A 35 3.68 14.86 -20.25
C ALA A 35 3.06 15.44 -21.53
N VAL A 36 1.78 15.84 -21.49
CA VAL A 36 1.10 16.51 -22.61
C VAL A 36 1.74 17.85 -22.93
N LEU A 37 2.08 18.65 -21.91
CA LEU A 37 2.76 19.95 -22.11
C LEU A 37 4.15 19.78 -22.74
N ILE A 38 4.91 18.76 -22.31
CA ILE A 38 6.21 18.43 -22.90
C ILE A 38 6.05 17.95 -24.34
N GLY A 39 5.07 17.07 -24.61
CA GLY A 39 4.78 16.57 -25.96
C GLY A 39 4.37 17.68 -26.93
N PHE A 40 3.57 18.65 -26.46
CA PHE A 40 3.19 19.81 -27.26
C PHE A 40 4.40 20.70 -27.60
N GLN A 41 5.30 20.91 -26.63
CA GLN A 41 6.54 21.66 -26.88
C GLN A 41 7.49 20.92 -27.81
N TRP A 42 7.55 19.59 -27.75
CA TRP A 42 8.37 18.79 -28.66
C TRP A 42 7.98 19.00 -30.12
N SER A 43 6.68 19.10 -30.40
CA SER A 43 6.16 19.38 -31.75
C SER A 43 6.56 20.77 -32.29
N ARG A 44 6.98 21.70 -31.43
CA ARG A 44 7.40 23.06 -31.81
C ARG A 44 8.93 23.22 -31.94
N GLY A 45 9.69 22.16 -31.72
CA GLY A 45 11.16 22.15 -31.80
C GLY A 45 11.87 22.16 -30.45
N PHE A 46 13.19 21.97 -30.48
CA PHE A 46 14.01 21.87 -29.27
C PHE A 46 14.14 23.25 -28.58
N SER A 47 13.39 23.43 -27.49
CA SER A 47 13.36 24.68 -26.71
C SER A 47 13.96 24.47 -25.31
N PRO A 48 14.61 25.48 -24.69
CA PRO A 48 15.02 25.45 -23.29
C PRO A 48 13.88 25.12 -22.32
N LEU A 49 12.64 25.47 -22.68
CA LEU A 49 11.44 25.11 -21.92
C LEU A 49 11.22 23.59 -21.85
N LEU A 50 11.63 22.86 -22.88
CA LEU A 50 11.49 21.41 -22.96
C LEU A 50 12.47 20.73 -21.99
N LEU A 51 13.69 21.24 -21.91
CA LEU A 51 14.70 20.81 -20.93
C LEU A 51 14.23 21.09 -19.50
N GLY A 52 13.65 22.28 -19.27
CA GLY A 52 13.05 22.65 -17.98
C GLY A 52 11.86 21.76 -17.60
N GLY A 53 10.98 21.44 -18.55
CA GLY A 53 9.85 20.54 -18.34
C GLY A 53 10.28 19.11 -18.01
N ALA A 54 11.24 18.57 -18.75
CA ALA A 54 11.82 17.25 -18.47
C ALA A 54 12.53 17.21 -17.10
N GLY A 55 13.30 18.25 -16.78
CA GLY A 55 13.93 18.41 -15.47
C GLY A 55 12.92 18.52 -14.32
N GLY A 56 11.82 19.25 -14.53
CA GLY A 56 10.73 19.38 -13.57
C GLY A 56 10.00 18.04 -13.33
N LEU A 57 9.73 17.27 -14.39
CA LEU A 57 9.16 15.92 -14.28
C LEU A 57 10.08 15.01 -13.45
N PHE A 58 11.37 15.01 -13.77
CA PHE A 58 12.37 14.21 -13.06
C PHE A 58 12.47 14.63 -11.59
N GLY A 59 12.57 15.93 -11.31
CA GLY A 59 12.60 16.49 -9.96
C GLY A 59 11.35 16.14 -9.15
N PHE A 60 10.17 16.15 -9.77
CA PHE A 60 8.93 15.75 -9.12
C PHE A 60 8.92 14.26 -8.74
N LEU A 61 9.39 13.37 -9.62
CA LEU A 61 9.51 11.94 -9.33
C LEU A 61 10.49 11.68 -8.18
N VAL A 62 11.64 12.36 -8.19
CA VAL A 62 12.63 12.30 -7.11
C VAL A 62 12.04 12.81 -5.80
N PHE A 63 11.33 13.94 -5.82
CA PHE A 63 10.65 14.48 -4.65
C PHE A 63 9.62 13.50 -4.08
N LEU A 64 8.83 12.84 -4.94
CA LEU A 64 7.86 11.82 -4.54
C LEU A 64 8.55 10.65 -3.83
N ALA A 65 9.67 10.17 -4.38
CA ALA A 65 10.46 9.08 -3.80
C ALA A 65 11.02 9.47 -2.42
N ILE A 66 11.64 10.65 -2.30
CA ILE A 66 12.19 11.16 -1.03
C ILE A 66 11.08 11.31 0.02
N ARG A 67 9.92 11.86 -0.36
CA ARG A 67 8.78 11.99 0.55
C ARG A 67 8.28 10.64 1.06
N CYS A 68 8.17 9.65 0.18
CA CYS A 68 7.80 8.29 0.56
C CYS A 68 8.84 7.69 1.51
N GLN A 69 10.12 7.83 1.20
CA GLN A 69 11.21 7.32 2.03
C GLN A 69 11.25 7.98 3.42
N ARG A 70 11.04 9.30 3.51
CA ARG A 70 10.90 10.00 4.80
C ARG A 70 9.73 9.45 5.59
N HIS A 71 8.59 9.17 4.95
CA HIS A 71 7.42 8.63 5.64
C HIS A 71 7.63 7.20 6.15
N VAL A 72 8.32 6.35 5.38
CA VAL A 72 8.73 5.00 5.78
C VAL A 72 9.70 5.04 6.97
N ARG A 73 10.68 5.95 6.93
CA ARG A 73 11.66 6.15 8.02
C ARG A 73 11.02 6.74 9.28
N ALA A 74 10.06 7.66 9.14
CA ALA A 74 9.32 8.22 10.28
C ALA A 74 8.42 7.17 10.96
N LYS A 75 7.87 6.22 10.19
CA LYS A 75 7.13 5.06 10.72
C LYS A 75 8.04 3.90 11.12
N ARG A 76 9.35 4.10 11.27
CA ARG A 76 10.31 3.13 11.83
C ARG A 76 10.11 2.95 13.34
N ASN A 77 8.86 2.82 13.77
CA ASN A 77 8.56 2.21 15.05
C ASN A 77 8.81 0.71 14.89
N PRO A 78 9.74 0.10 15.65
CA PRO A 78 10.03 -1.33 15.54
C PRO A 78 8.77 -2.19 15.68
N LEU A 79 7.74 -1.76 16.42
CA LEU A 79 6.45 -2.45 16.49
C LEU A 79 5.73 -2.56 15.14
N PHE A 80 5.90 -1.60 14.22
CA PHE A 80 5.19 -1.61 12.93
C PHE A 80 5.74 -2.67 11.97
N TYR A 81 7.03 -3.01 12.11
CA TYR A 81 7.73 -4.02 11.32
C TYR A 81 7.95 -5.33 12.08
N ALA A 82 7.57 -5.39 13.35
CA ALA A 82 7.61 -6.59 14.16
C ALA A 82 6.74 -7.70 13.56
N ASP A 83 7.11 -8.94 13.89
CA ASP A 83 6.33 -10.11 13.52
C ASP A 83 4.92 -10.03 14.10
N ARG A 84 3.95 -10.32 13.25
CA ARG A 84 2.53 -10.32 13.61
C ARG A 84 1.80 -11.47 12.97
N SER A 85 0.76 -11.92 13.63
CA SER A 85 -0.24 -12.84 13.10
C SER A 85 -1.61 -12.19 13.15
N PHE A 86 -2.51 -12.66 12.29
CA PHE A 86 -3.87 -12.18 12.23
C PHE A 86 -4.82 -13.31 12.61
N GLU A 87 -5.78 -12.95 13.45
CA GLU A 87 -6.97 -13.76 13.70
C GLU A 87 -8.14 -13.04 13.07
N ILE A 88 -8.73 -13.70 12.08
CA ILE A 88 -9.83 -13.16 11.30
C ILE A 88 -11.10 -13.90 11.72
N ASP A 89 -12.02 -13.15 12.29
CA ASP A 89 -13.40 -13.55 12.48
C ASP A 89 -14.29 -12.76 11.50
N SER A 90 -15.54 -13.21 11.34
CA SER A 90 -16.58 -12.58 10.53
C SER A 90 -16.80 -11.09 10.85
N LEU A 91 -16.67 -10.71 12.13
CA LEU A 91 -16.92 -9.34 12.60
C LEU A 91 -15.63 -8.54 12.85
N VAL A 92 -14.55 -9.21 13.25
CA VAL A 92 -13.35 -8.55 13.78
C VAL A 92 -12.09 -9.20 13.21
N LEU A 93 -11.18 -8.36 12.74
CA LEU A 93 -9.81 -8.71 12.39
C LEU A 93 -8.89 -8.28 13.53
N THR A 94 -8.29 -9.24 14.22
CA THR A 94 -7.38 -8.98 15.34
C THR A 94 -5.94 -9.19 14.90
N CYS A 95 -5.15 -8.13 14.94
CA CYS A 95 -3.69 -8.19 14.74
C CYS A 95 -3.03 -8.52 16.09
N ARG A 96 -2.31 -9.64 16.17
CA ARG A 96 -1.46 -10.01 17.30
C ARG A 96 0.00 -9.70 16.97
N PHE A 97 0.61 -8.82 17.75
CA PHE A 97 2.03 -8.52 17.66
C PHE A 97 2.83 -9.50 18.54
N ALA A 98 4.10 -9.75 18.20
CA ALA A 98 4.98 -10.63 18.97
C ALA A 98 5.15 -10.21 20.44
N ASN A 99 4.98 -8.93 20.77
CA ASN A 99 5.02 -8.40 22.13
C ASN A 99 3.72 -8.63 22.93
N GLY A 100 2.79 -9.45 22.43
CA GLY A 100 1.50 -9.76 23.07
C GLY A 100 0.41 -8.70 22.87
N THR A 101 0.72 -7.56 22.23
CA THR A 101 -0.28 -6.52 21.94
C THR A 101 -1.30 -7.05 20.94
N ARG A 102 -2.59 -6.86 21.23
CA ARG A 102 -3.69 -7.21 20.34
C ARG A 102 -4.41 -5.94 19.89
N ASN A 103 -4.59 -5.78 18.59
CA ASN A 103 -5.35 -4.68 18.03
C ASN A 103 -6.53 -5.22 17.21
N PRO A 104 -7.75 -5.25 17.79
CA PRO A 104 -8.96 -5.63 17.08
C PRO A 104 -9.47 -4.48 16.22
N VAL A 105 -9.76 -4.76 14.96
CA VAL A 105 -10.37 -3.83 14.00
C VAL A 105 -11.65 -4.47 13.48
N LYS A 106 -12.77 -3.74 13.47
CA LYS A 106 -14.03 -4.29 12.94
C LYS A 106 -13.93 -4.41 11.42
N MET A 107 -14.43 -5.52 10.87
CA MET A 107 -14.45 -5.70 9.42
C MET A 107 -15.22 -4.59 8.72
N ALA A 108 -16.35 -4.15 9.31
CA ALA A 108 -17.14 -3.03 8.80
C ALA A 108 -16.40 -1.68 8.71
N ASP A 109 -15.26 -1.51 9.39
CA ASP A 109 -14.48 -0.26 9.31
C ASP A 109 -13.62 -0.18 8.04
N PHE A 110 -13.44 -1.29 7.32
CA PHE A 110 -12.70 -1.29 6.07
C PHE A 110 -13.53 -0.68 4.95
N ARG A 111 -13.02 0.41 4.37
CA ARG A 111 -13.70 1.13 3.28
C ARG A 111 -13.32 0.66 1.90
N ARG A 112 -12.19 -0.03 1.78
CA ARG A 112 -11.67 -0.51 0.49
C ARG A 112 -10.75 -1.69 0.69
N VAL A 113 -10.91 -2.71 -0.16
CA VAL A 113 -9.96 -3.82 -0.23
C VAL A 113 -9.32 -3.88 -1.61
N VAL A 114 -7.99 -3.99 -1.64
CA VAL A 114 -7.22 -4.19 -2.86
C VAL A 114 -6.64 -5.59 -2.85
N ARG A 115 -7.11 -6.42 -3.78
CA ARG A 115 -6.62 -7.78 -4.00
C ARG A 115 -5.49 -7.78 -5.03
N THR A 116 -4.36 -8.37 -4.66
CA THR A 116 -3.23 -8.66 -5.55
C THR A 116 -2.93 -10.15 -5.47
N PRO A 117 -2.38 -10.81 -6.51
CA PRO A 117 -2.08 -12.26 -6.44
C PRO A 117 -1.17 -12.69 -5.28
N ARG A 118 -0.37 -11.76 -4.73
CA ARG A 118 0.57 -12.03 -3.64
C ARG A 118 0.08 -11.56 -2.27
N HIS A 119 -0.88 -10.64 -2.21
CA HIS A 119 -1.29 -9.99 -0.97
C HIS A 119 -2.63 -9.26 -1.07
N PHE A 120 -3.24 -9.02 0.09
CA PHE A 120 -4.41 -8.18 0.27
C PHE A 120 -4.02 -6.90 1.02
N GLU A 121 -4.60 -5.78 0.63
CA GLU A 121 -4.48 -4.49 1.32
C GLU A 121 -5.89 -4.07 1.77
N LEU A 122 -6.14 -4.10 3.08
CA LEU A 122 -7.42 -3.68 3.66
C LEU A 122 -7.29 -2.25 4.19
N TYR A 123 -7.96 -1.30 3.55
CA TYR A 123 -7.87 0.12 3.87
C TYR A 123 -9.00 0.53 4.82
N LEU A 124 -8.65 0.97 6.03
CA LEU A 124 -9.59 1.68 6.92
C LEU A 124 -9.83 3.10 6.41
N ASN A 125 -8.76 3.74 5.93
CA ASN A 125 -8.82 5.06 5.32
C ASN A 125 -7.67 5.24 4.31
N ARG A 126 -7.56 6.44 3.71
CA ARG A 126 -6.55 6.75 2.68
C ARG A 126 -5.09 6.59 3.15
N LYS A 127 -4.83 6.59 4.47
CA LYS A 127 -3.48 6.58 5.07
C LYS A 127 -3.20 5.34 5.92
N GLN A 128 -4.23 4.62 6.33
CA GLN A 128 -4.16 3.43 7.19
C GLN A 128 -4.70 2.23 6.43
N PHE A 129 -3.83 1.25 6.28
CA PHE A 129 -4.15 -0.03 5.69
C PHE A 129 -3.48 -1.16 6.45
N ILE A 130 -4.07 -2.33 6.35
CA ILE A 130 -3.52 -3.59 6.84
C ILE A 130 -3.05 -4.37 5.62
N TYR A 131 -1.79 -4.81 5.67
CA TYR A 131 -1.20 -5.66 4.66
C TYR A 131 -1.25 -7.11 5.11
N LEU A 132 -1.81 -7.98 4.26
CA LEU A 132 -1.95 -9.40 4.52
C LEU A 132 -1.44 -10.22 3.33
N PRO A 133 -0.25 -10.84 3.41
CA PRO A 133 0.27 -11.65 2.32
C PRO A 133 -0.51 -12.96 2.19
N VAL A 134 -0.73 -13.41 0.96
CA VAL A 134 -1.44 -14.68 0.68
C VAL A 134 -0.70 -15.88 1.30
N ALA A 135 0.64 -15.81 1.36
CA ALA A 135 1.47 -16.85 1.98
C ALA A 135 1.30 -16.96 3.51
N ALA A 136 0.67 -15.99 4.18
CA ALA A 136 0.42 -16.06 5.62
C ALA A 136 -0.76 -16.98 5.97
N PHE A 137 -1.64 -17.31 5.02
CA PHE A 137 -2.75 -18.23 5.29
C PHE A 137 -2.22 -19.65 5.50
N ALA A 138 -2.79 -20.36 6.47
CA ALA A 138 -2.35 -21.71 6.80
C ALA A 138 -2.75 -22.72 5.71
N SER A 139 -3.93 -22.54 5.12
CA SER A 139 -4.46 -23.40 4.08
C SER A 139 -5.09 -22.60 2.93
N GLU A 140 -5.25 -23.23 1.78
CA GLU A 140 -5.99 -22.65 0.65
C GLU A 140 -7.49 -22.52 0.96
N HIS A 141 -8.02 -23.39 1.83
CA HIS A 141 -9.40 -23.29 2.32
C HIS A 141 -9.62 -21.99 3.10
N ASP A 142 -8.72 -21.66 4.02
CA ASP A 142 -8.77 -20.41 4.79
C ASP A 142 -8.68 -19.17 3.89
N LEU A 143 -7.84 -19.25 2.86
CA LEU A 143 -7.71 -18.20 1.86
C LEU A 143 -9.03 -17.99 1.10
N ARG A 144 -9.70 -19.07 0.68
CA ARG A 144 -10.99 -19.00 -0.03
C ARG A 144 -12.10 -18.47 0.86
N LEU A 145 -12.15 -18.90 2.12
CA LEU A 145 -13.09 -18.35 3.11
C LEU A 145 -12.87 -16.84 3.30
N PHE A 146 -11.62 -16.40 3.46
CA PHE A 146 -11.30 -14.99 3.61
C PHE A 146 -11.70 -14.17 2.38
N GLN A 147 -11.48 -14.69 1.17
CA GLN A 147 -11.90 -14.03 -0.07
C GLN A 147 -13.43 -13.86 -0.12
N THR A 148 -14.17 -14.87 0.31
CA THR A 148 -15.64 -14.83 0.35
C THR A 148 -16.12 -13.78 1.36
N LEU A 149 -15.50 -13.72 2.54
CA LEU A 149 -15.83 -12.72 3.57
C LEU A 149 -15.62 -11.28 3.09
N ILE A 150 -14.51 -11.01 2.39
CA ILE A 150 -14.26 -9.67 1.84
C ILE A 150 -15.24 -9.33 0.72
N GLN A 151 -15.61 -10.29 -0.13
CA GLN A 151 -16.53 -10.05 -1.24
C GLN A 151 -17.95 -9.74 -0.78
N SER A 152 -18.33 -10.20 0.41
CA SER A 152 -19.65 -9.93 1.00
C SER A 152 -19.80 -8.54 1.65
N GLN A 153 -18.75 -7.71 1.64
CA GLN A 153 -18.77 -6.33 2.15
C GLN A 153 -18.73 -5.30 1.02
#